data_AF-A0A7S2INN7-F1
#
_entry.id   AF-A0A7S2INN7-F1
#
_cell.length_a   1.000
_cell.length_b   1.000
_cell.length_c   1.000
_cell.angle_alpha   90.00
_cell.angle_beta   90.00
_cell.angle_gamma   90.00
#
_symmetry.space_group_name_H-M   'P 1'
#
loop_
_entity.id
_entity.type
_entity.pdbx_description
1 polymer ?
#
loop_
_entity_poly.entity_id
_entity_poly.type
_entity_poly.pdbx_seq_one_letter_code
_entity_poly.pdbx_strand_id
1 'polypeptide(L)'
;CPKLLRCTPEFVVTTQEDAVNPYLTTVICEGVVVSRAAYLNKKVSRQLAARKALSVVAPLLDIPTKDFDEGVRAFDTGGGLVAARAATREGLEAVEMEVLNLTLSDDRILDNVVGKTPVMVLQEHCHKHVGRIPT
;
A
#
# COMPACT_ATOMS: atom_id res chain seq x y z
N CYS A 1 7.73 -13.03 -7.54
CA CYS A 1 8.66 -11.91 -7.86
C CYS A 1 10.09 -12.38 -7.64
N PRO A 2 10.97 -12.34 -8.66
CA PRO A 2 12.37 -12.69 -8.50
C PRO A 2 13.05 -11.72 -7.52
N LYS A 3 13.86 -12.25 -6.59
CA LYS A 3 14.70 -11.43 -5.71
C LYS A 3 15.86 -10.87 -6.52
N LEU A 4 15.82 -9.57 -6.84
CA LEU A 4 16.86 -8.86 -7.58
C LEU A 4 18.19 -8.82 -6.83
N LEU A 5 18.14 -8.75 -5.50
CA LEU A 5 19.29 -8.75 -4.62
C LEU A 5 19.12 -9.84 -3.56
N ARG A 6 20.20 -10.53 -3.23
CA ARG A 6 20.25 -11.47 -2.10
C ARG A 6 20.55 -10.78 -0.76
N CYS A 7 20.73 -9.46 -0.77
CA CYS A 7 20.92 -8.67 0.45
C CYS A 7 19.58 -8.16 1.00
N THR A 8 19.50 -8.03 2.32
CA THR A 8 18.34 -7.47 3.02
C THR A 8 18.59 -5.98 3.25
N PRO A 9 17.79 -5.07 2.67
CA PRO A 9 17.95 -3.64 2.92
C PRO A 9 17.51 -3.27 4.33
N GLU A 10 18.30 -2.46 5.00
CA GLU A 10 17.98 -1.88 6.31
C GLU A 10 17.40 -0.47 6.15
N PHE A 11 16.31 -0.20 6.86
CA PHE A 11 15.63 1.10 6.84
C PHE A 11 15.75 1.77 8.21
N VAL A 12 16.54 2.83 8.27
CA VAL A 12 16.73 3.63 9.49
C VAL A 12 15.91 4.91 9.35
N VAL A 13 14.93 5.10 10.24
CA VAL A 13 14.10 6.30 10.27
C VAL A 13 14.54 7.18 11.42
N THR A 14 14.94 8.41 11.12
CA THR A 14 15.32 9.44 12.10
C THR A 14 14.41 10.65 11.96
N THR A 15 14.33 11.45 13.03
CA THR A 15 13.68 12.76 13.01
C THR A 15 14.72 13.85 12.84
N GLN A 16 14.43 14.86 12.02
CA GLN A 16 15.30 16.01 11.78
C GLN A 16 14.56 17.32 12.11
N GLU A 17 15.31 18.39 12.35
CA GLU A 17 14.79 19.73 12.63
C GLU A 17 14.33 20.43 11.33
N ASP A 18 13.44 19.78 10.60
CA ASP A 18 12.76 20.32 9.42
C ASP A 18 11.25 20.29 9.67
N ALA A 19 10.63 21.46 9.74
CA ALA A 19 9.19 21.59 9.97
C ALA A 19 8.35 21.10 8.79
N VAL A 20 8.92 21.05 7.58
CA VAL A 20 8.22 20.61 6.37
C VAL A 20 8.38 19.11 6.16
N ASN A 21 9.56 18.54 6.43
CA ASN A 21 9.80 17.10 6.29
C ASN A 21 10.55 16.53 7.50
N PRO A 22 9.85 16.33 8.64
CA PRO A 22 10.51 15.95 9.90
C PRO A 22 11.04 14.51 9.90
N TYR A 23 10.53 13.60 9.06
CA TYR A 23 10.95 12.21 9.05
C TYR A 23 11.93 11.93 7.91
N LEU A 24 13.19 11.65 8.26
CA LEU A 24 14.23 11.23 7.33
C LEU A 24 14.35 9.70 7.37
N THR A 25 14.31 9.05 6.22
CA THR A 25 14.59 7.61 6.09
C THR A 25 15.85 7.38 5.28
N THR A 26 16.75 6.58 5.84
CA THR A 26 18.00 6.14 5.21
C THR A 26 17.90 4.66 4.86
N VAL A 27 18.25 4.30 3.62
CA VAL A 27 18.35 2.91 3.17
C VAL A 27 19.81 2.49 3.14
N ILE A 28 20.11 1.41 3.84
CA ILE A 28 21.45 0.83 3.94
C ILE A 28 21.40 -0.57 3.34
N CYS A 29 22.32 -0.87 2.43
CA CYS A 29 22.51 -2.20 1.87
C CYS A 29 23.95 -2.62 2.14
N GLU A 30 24.16 -3.75 2.83
CA GLU A 30 25.49 -4.28 3.14
C GLU A 30 26.43 -3.25 3.81
N GLY A 31 25.89 -2.43 4.73
CA GLY A 31 26.63 -1.38 5.43
C GLY A 31 26.87 -0.10 4.62
N VAL A 32 26.47 -0.05 3.36
CA VAL A 32 26.60 1.15 2.50
C VAL A 32 25.28 1.91 2.48
N VAL A 33 25.36 3.23 2.72
CA VAL A 33 24.19 4.11 2.56
C VAL A 33 23.90 4.28 1.07
N VAL A 34 22.79 3.70 0.62
CA VAL A 34 22.37 3.73 -0.79
C VAL A 34 21.54 4.97 -1.10
N SER A 35 20.64 5.34 -0.19
CA SER A 35 19.78 6.50 -0.40
C SER A 35 19.25 7.10 0.90
N ARG A 36 18.78 8.35 0.79
CA ARG A 36 18.09 9.09 1.85
C ARG A 36 16.89 9.84 1.28
N ALA A 37 15.79 9.88 2.02
CA ALA A 37 14.64 10.69 1.68
C ALA A 37 13.89 11.15 2.93
N ALA A 38 13.45 12.41 2.92
CA ALA A 38 12.64 12.99 3.99
C ALA A 38 11.20 13.23 3.51
N TYR A 39 10.23 13.07 4.42
CA TYR A 39 8.84 13.42 4.16
C TYR A 39 8.06 13.74 5.45
N LEU A 40 6.84 14.26 5.29
CA LEU A 40 5.87 14.53 6.36
C LEU A 40 5.44 13.30 7.16
N ASN A 41 5.53 12.10 6.59
CA ASN A 41 5.07 10.86 7.21
C ASN A 41 6.15 9.77 7.11
N LYS A 42 6.40 9.06 8.23
CA LYS A 42 7.34 7.92 8.32
C LYS A 42 7.13 6.86 7.23
N LYS A 43 5.88 6.60 6.84
CA LYS A 43 5.56 5.62 5.79
C LYS A 43 5.99 6.12 4.42
N VAL A 44 5.65 7.36 4.10
CA VAL A 44 5.96 7.97 2.80
C VAL A 44 7.45 8.24 2.66
N SER A 45 8.13 8.70 3.73
CA SER A 45 9.58 8.86 3.75
C SER A 45 10.30 7.54 3.43
N ARG A 46 9.81 6.42 3.98
CA ARG A 46 10.34 5.09 3.71
C ARG A 46 10.11 4.65 2.26
N GLN A 47 8.93 4.87 1.70
CA GLN A 47 8.64 4.55 0.31
C GLN A 47 9.51 5.37 -0.65
N LEU A 48 9.64 6.67 -0.39
CA LEU A 48 10.48 7.57 -1.19
C LEU A 48 11.96 7.16 -1.14
N ALA A 49 12.46 6.78 0.04
CA ALA A 49 13.82 6.28 0.20
C ALA A 49 14.01 4.93 -0.51
N ALA A 50 13.08 3.98 -0.36
CA ALA A 50 13.13 2.69 -1.06
C ALA A 50 13.19 2.86 -2.58
N ARG A 51 12.41 3.81 -3.12
CA ARG A 51 12.38 4.10 -4.55
C ARG A 51 13.71 4.66 -5.05
N LYS A 52 14.27 5.64 -4.34
CA LYS A 52 15.60 6.17 -4.65
C LYS A 52 16.67 5.08 -4.57
N ALA A 53 16.60 4.20 -3.58
CA ALA A 53 17.50 3.05 -3.50
C ALA A 53 17.36 2.12 -4.72
N LEU A 54 16.12 1.85 -5.16
CA LEU A 54 15.88 0.98 -6.30
C LEU A 54 16.43 1.57 -7.61
N SER A 55 16.34 2.88 -7.83
CA SER A 55 16.95 3.53 -9.01
C SER A 55 18.48 3.46 -9.01
N VAL A 56 19.10 3.41 -7.83
CA VAL A 56 20.57 3.29 -7.70
C VAL A 56 21.00 1.84 -7.93
N VAL A 57 20.29 0.87 -7.36
CA VAL A 57 20.71 -0.54 -7.38
C VAL A 57 20.24 -1.28 -8.64
N ALA A 58 19.13 -0.85 -9.24
CA ALA A 58 18.56 -1.44 -10.46
C ALA A 58 18.24 -0.33 -11.48
N PRO A 59 19.25 0.34 -12.06
CA PRO A 59 19.06 1.47 -12.96
C PRO A 59 18.37 1.11 -14.28
N LEU A 60 18.37 -0.18 -14.65
CA LEU A 60 17.69 -0.70 -15.84
C LEU A 60 16.21 -1.01 -15.60
N LEU A 61 15.73 -0.90 -14.35
CA LEU A 61 14.33 -1.12 -14.03
C LEU A 61 13.55 0.16 -14.33
N ASP A 62 12.71 0.12 -15.36
CA ASP A 62 11.85 1.26 -15.69
C ASP A 62 10.67 1.31 -14.72
N ILE A 63 10.72 2.23 -13.75
CA ILE A 63 9.70 2.37 -12.71
C ILE A 63 8.88 3.63 -13.03
N PRO A 64 7.61 3.50 -13.47
CA PRO A 64 6.80 4.64 -13.86
C PRO A 64 6.71 5.68 -12.73
N THR A 65 7.23 6.88 -12.98
CA THR A 65 7.32 7.98 -11.99
C THR A 65 5.97 8.60 -11.66
N LYS A 66 5.08 8.66 -12.65
CA LYS A 66 3.78 9.32 -12.56
C LYS A 66 2.83 8.71 -11.52
N ASP A 67 2.79 7.38 -11.41
CA ASP A 67 1.83 6.68 -10.54
C ASP A 67 2.08 6.92 -9.04
N PHE A 68 3.30 7.32 -8.67
CA PHE A 68 3.66 7.56 -7.27
C PHE A 68 3.15 8.89 -6.75
N ASP A 69 3.27 9.97 -7.52
CA ASP A 69 2.78 11.28 -7.08
C ASP A 69 1.26 11.27 -6.96
N GLU A 70 0.57 10.52 -7.83
CA GLU A 70 -0.85 10.24 -7.70
C GLU A 70 -1.16 9.36 -6.47
N GLY A 71 -0.37 8.32 -6.21
CA GLY A 71 -0.52 7.46 -5.03
C GLY A 71 -0.26 8.17 -3.69
N VAL A 72 0.71 9.09 -3.62
CA VAL A 72 1.00 9.89 -2.43
C VAL A 72 -0.12 10.90 -2.19
N ARG A 73 -0.61 11.59 -3.24
CA ARG A 73 -1.78 12.47 -3.14
C ARG A 73 -3.04 11.72 -2.73
N ALA A 74 -3.25 10.50 -3.24
CA ALA A 74 -4.38 9.64 -2.85
C ALA A 74 -4.29 9.19 -1.38
N PHE A 75 -3.08 8.99 -0.85
CA PHE A 75 -2.86 8.60 0.55
C PHE A 75 -3.16 9.74 1.54
N ASP A 76 -2.81 10.98 1.21
CA ASP A 76 -3.15 12.16 2.01
C ASP A 76 -4.68 12.39 2.08
N THR A 77 -5.44 11.87 1.11
CA THR A 77 -6.91 11.83 1.13
C THR A 77 -7.52 10.57 1.76
N GLY A 78 -6.72 9.71 2.40
CA GLY A 78 -7.20 8.53 3.14
C GLY A 78 -7.42 7.25 2.31
N GLY A 79 -7.04 7.22 1.04
CA GLY A 79 -7.37 6.14 0.08
C GLY A 79 -6.32 5.03 -0.06
N GLY A 80 -5.63 4.65 1.02
CA GLY A 80 -4.36 3.91 1.01
C GLY A 80 -4.28 2.50 0.39
N LEU A 81 -5.31 2.01 -0.29
CA LEU A 81 -5.31 0.74 -1.03
C LEU A 81 -6.03 0.78 -2.39
N VAL A 82 -6.69 1.90 -2.73
CA VAL A 82 -7.62 2.00 -3.89
C VAL A 82 -6.92 2.44 -5.18
N ALA A 83 -5.67 2.92 -5.10
CA ALA A 83 -4.98 3.55 -6.23
C ALA A 83 -4.51 2.59 -7.34
N ALA A 84 -4.60 1.26 -7.17
CA ALA A 84 -4.07 0.31 -8.16
C ALA A 84 -5.02 0.00 -9.34
N ARG A 85 -6.29 0.42 -9.30
CA ARG A 85 -7.21 0.24 -10.42
C ARG A 85 -8.17 1.41 -10.51
N ALA A 86 -7.94 2.32 -11.45
CA ALA A 86 -8.87 3.37 -11.85
C ALA A 86 -10.08 2.81 -12.64
N ALA A 87 -10.76 1.79 -12.09
CA ALA A 87 -12.20 1.74 -12.27
C ALA A 87 -12.71 2.85 -11.36
N THR A 88 -13.41 3.84 -11.93
CA THR A 88 -13.94 5.03 -11.26
C THR A 88 -14.30 4.72 -9.81
N ARG A 89 -13.68 5.41 -8.85
CA ARG A 89 -13.84 5.21 -7.40
C ARG A 89 -15.30 4.95 -6.97
N GLU A 90 -16.25 5.66 -7.58
CA GLU A 90 -17.69 5.50 -7.38
C GLU A 90 -18.22 4.10 -7.77
N GLY A 91 -17.71 3.52 -8.86
CA GLY A 91 -18.04 2.17 -9.30
C GLY A 91 -17.45 1.09 -8.41
N LEU A 92 -16.27 1.32 -7.82
CA LEU A 92 -15.66 0.38 -6.87
C LEU A 92 -16.37 0.41 -5.52
N GLU A 93 -16.71 1.61 -5.02
CA GLU A 93 -17.52 1.77 -3.79
C GLU A 93 -18.91 1.13 -3.95
N ALA A 94 -19.53 1.25 -5.13
CA ALA A 94 -20.80 0.59 -5.43
C ALA A 94 -20.70 -0.95 -5.42
N VAL A 95 -19.67 -1.51 -6.05
CA VAL A 95 -19.42 -2.97 -6.06
C VAL A 95 -19.09 -3.48 -4.66
N GLU A 96 -18.29 -2.75 -3.86
CA GLU A 96 -18.01 -3.12 -2.48
C GLU A 96 -19.28 -3.10 -1.62
N MET A 97 -20.15 -2.10 -1.77
CA MET A 97 -21.43 -2.05 -1.07
C MET A 97 -22.37 -3.19 -1.48
N GLU A 98 -22.42 -3.54 -2.77
CA GLU A 98 -23.23 -4.66 -3.27
C GLU A 98 -22.78 -5.99 -2.66
N VAL A 99 -21.46 -6.26 -2.65
CA VAL A 99 -20.88 -7.48 -2.06
C VAL A 99 -21.12 -7.53 -0.55
N LEU A 100 -21.07 -6.39 0.14
CA LEU A 100 -21.30 -6.32 1.59
C LEU A 100 -22.77 -6.53 1.98
N ASN A 101 -23.71 -6.41 1.04
CA ASN A 101 -25.14 -6.68 1.24
C ASN A 101 -25.52 -8.16 0.99
N LEU A 102 -24.60 -8.98 0.47
CA LEU A 102 -24.84 -10.41 0.27
C LEU A 102 -24.93 -11.15 1.62
N THR A 103 -25.63 -12.29 1.65
CA THR A 103 -25.74 -13.16 2.83
C THR A 103 -24.52 -14.08 2.94
N LEU A 104 -24.11 -14.49 4.14
CA LEU A 104 -22.94 -15.37 4.37
C LEU A 104 -22.96 -16.67 3.55
N SER A 105 -24.14 -17.16 3.21
CA SER A 105 -24.37 -18.36 2.40
C SER A 105 -24.14 -18.16 0.90
N ASP A 106 -23.84 -16.94 0.45
CA ASP A 106 -23.67 -16.61 -0.96
C ASP A 106 -22.19 -16.67 -1.36
N ASP A 107 -21.84 -17.67 -2.16
CA ASP A 107 -20.47 -17.90 -2.63
C ASP A 107 -19.92 -16.73 -3.48
N ARG A 108 -20.80 -15.86 -4.02
CA ARG A 108 -20.42 -14.65 -4.76
C ARG A 108 -19.64 -13.64 -3.90
N ILE A 109 -19.66 -13.78 -2.57
CA ILE A 109 -18.84 -12.97 -1.66
C ILE A 109 -17.34 -13.18 -1.93
N LEU A 110 -16.96 -14.38 -2.36
CA LEU A 110 -15.56 -14.74 -2.60
C LEU A 110 -15.04 -14.25 -3.97
N ASP A 111 -15.95 -13.83 -4.85
CA ASP A 111 -15.62 -13.34 -6.20
C ASP A 111 -15.12 -11.88 -6.21
N ASN A 112 -14.90 -11.27 -5.05
CA ASN A 112 -14.45 -9.88 -4.97
C ASN A 112 -13.04 -9.69 -5.58
N VAL A 113 -12.95 -8.81 -6.59
CA VAL A 113 -11.75 -8.57 -7.41
C VAL A 113 -10.93 -7.36 -6.94
N VAL A 114 -11.35 -6.70 -5.85
CA VAL A 114 -10.85 -5.38 -5.45
C VAL A 114 -10.14 -5.44 -4.10
N GLY A 115 -8.81 -5.35 -4.12
CA GLY A 115 -7.97 -4.95 -2.99
C GLY A 115 -7.91 -5.87 -1.76
N LYS A 116 -8.81 -6.84 -1.63
CA LYS A 116 -8.91 -7.78 -0.51
C LYS A 116 -8.77 -9.20 -1.03
N THR A 117 -8.09 -10.06 -0.27
CA THR A 117 -8.09 -11.49 -0.56
C THR A 117 -9.45 -12.09 -0.17
N PRO A 118 -9.89 -13.20 -0.76
CA PRO A 118 -11.16 -13.85 -0.40
C PRO A 118 -11.30 -14.12 1.11
N VAL A 119 -10.18 -14.44 1.79
CA VAL A 119 -10.14 -14.63 3.25
C VAL A 119 -10.43 -13.33 4.01
N MET A 120 -9.92 -12.18 3.55
CA MET A 120 -10.19 -10.89 4.18
C MET A 120 -11.66 -10.50 4.04
N VAL A 121 -12.28 -10.80 2.89
CA VAL A 121 -13.70 -10.53 2.65
C VAL A 121 -14.57 -11.41 3.54
N LEU A 122 -14.27 -12.71 3.61
CA LEU A 122 -14.96 -13.64 4.50
C LEU A 122 -14.84 -13.22 5.97
N GLN A 123 -13.64 -12.81 6.41
CA GLN A 123 -13.42 -12.35 7.77
C GLN A 123 -14.25 -11.09 8.09
N GLU A 124 -14.32 -10.12 7.18
CA GLU A 124 -15.13 -8.92 7.36
C GLU A 124 -16.63 -9.24 7.43
N HIS A 125 -17.09 -10.19 6.60
CA HIS A 125 -18.48 -10.63 6.58
C HIS A 125 -18.85 -11.38 7.87
N CYS A 126 -18.00 -12.32 8.30
CA CYS A 126 -18.13 -12.99 9.60
C CYS A 126 -18.14 -11.98 10.77
N HIS A 127 -17.32 -10.93 10.72
CA HIS A 127 -17.29 -9.87 11.74
C HIS A 127 -18.58 -9.02 11.76
N LYS A 128 -19.26 -8.84 10.62
CA LYS A 128 -20.56 -8.13 10.56
C LYS A 128 -21.72 -8.94 11.15
N HIS A 129 -21.66 -10.26 11.05
CA HIS A 129 -22.73 -11.17 11.49
C HIS A 129 -22.44 -11.87 12.83
N VAL A 130 -21.40 -11.46 13.57
CA VAL A 130 -21.13 -12.01 14.91
C VAL A 130 -22.36 -11.84 15.80
N GLY A 131 -22.96 -12.96 16.19
CA GLY A 131 -24.14 -13.01 17.07
C GLY A 131 -25.49 -13.21 16.36
N ARG A 132 -25.54 -13.27 15.02
CA ARG A 132 -26.73 -13.70 14.28
C ARG A 132 -26.45 -14.99 13.53
N ILE A 133 -27.01 -16.08 14.02
CA ILE A 133 -27.09 -17.33 13.25
C ILE A 133 -27.97 -17.01 12.03
N PRO A 134 -27.51 -17.24 10.79
CA PRO A 134 -28.37 -17.09 9.62
C PRO A 134 -29.56 -18.06 9.77
N THR A 135 -30.76 -17.51 9.94
CA THR A 135 -32.03 -18.24 9.82
C THR A 135 -32.42 -18.34 8.36
#